data_AF-A0A0S9BYV6-F1
#
_entry.id   AF-A0A0S9BYV6-F1
#
_cell.length_a   1.000
_cell.length_b   1.000
_cell.length_c   1.000
_cell.angle_alpha   90.00
_cell.angle_beta   90.00
_cell.angle_gamma   90.00
#
_symmetry.space_group_name_H-M   'P 1'
#
loop_
_entity.id
_entity.type
_entity.pdbx_description
1 polymer ?
#
loop_
_entity_poly.entity_id
_entity_poly.type
_entity_poly.pdbx_seq_one_letter_code
_entity_poly.pdbx_strand_id
1 'polypeptide(L)'
;MTTDFTAEAEKLTAVCRGIFKDESKWIAADGYPHSLALCIIDSIFSTGSHYNSVINVVNEYRAYRRAENGDADQDGTKELLATFAAVGNSAAVWADEVVDNRKPAHTKKNAPLKAEEIRQAAERLHELNYRTRDDLHRAYAEDEHLTKLKNVWLDLPSQRSGVTYNYLLILAGFQSVKPDRMVIRFIKENVELENRRLSEEDAAALIKGVAELYPTEPRRLDHVIWRHVSGREVFKEEEVLAQNIQR
;
A
#
# COMPACT_ATOMS: atom_id res chain seq x y z
N MET A 1 -1.72 6.87 -32.83
CA MET A 1 -0.91 5.67 -33.09
C MET A 1 -0.87 4.90 -31.79
N THR A 2 -1.55 3.77 -31.70
CA THR A 2 -1.37 2.82 -30.60
C THR A 2 0.01 2.22 -30.73
N THR A 3 0.90 2.54 -29.81
CA THR A 3 2.25 2.03 -29.77
C THR A 3 2.19 0.53 -29.50
N ASP A 4 2.68 -0.27 -30.44
CA ASP A 4 2.81 -1.72 -30.28
C ASP A 4 3.96 -2.01 -29.30
N PHE A 5 3.67 -2.83 -28.30
CA PHE A 5 4.56 -3.23 -27.21
C PHE A 5 4.64 -4.75 -27.07
N THR A 6 4.24 -5.49 -28.12
CA THR A 6 4.09 -6.95 -28.04
C THR A 6 5.39 -7.65 -27.67
N ALA A 7 6.50 -7.31 -28.34
CA ALA A 7 7.80 -7.92 -28.07
C ALA A 7 8.31 -7.60 -26.65
N GLU A 8 8.10 -6.36 -26.20
CA GLU A 8 8.43 -5.91 -24.85
C GLU A 8 7.60 -6.64 -23.79
N ALA A 9 6.30 -6.83 -24.04
CA ALA A 9 5.41 -7.58 -23.16
C ALA A 9 5.80 -9.05 -23.07
N GLU A 10 6.20 -9.69 -24.18
CA GLU A 10 6.71 -11.07 -24.17
C GLU A 10 7.99 -11.21 -23.34
N LYS A 11 8.96 -10.29 -23.52
CA LYS A 11 10.21 -10.26 -22.74
C LYS A 11 9.93 -10.07 -21.25
N LEU A 12 9.08 -9.09 -20.91
CA LEU A 12 8.70 -8.83 -19.52
C LEU A 12 7.92 -9.99 -18.92
N THR A 13 7.11 -10.69 -19.71
CA THR A 13 6.40 -11.91 -19.30
C THR A 13 7.37 -13.02 -18.91
N ALA A 14 8.42 -13.25 -19.70
CA ALA A 14 9.45 -14.24 -19.37
C ALA A 14 10.16 -13.92 -18.03
N VAL A 15 10.49 -12.64 -17.81
CA VAL A 15 11.06 -12.16 -16.53
C VAL A 15 10.09 -12.40 -15.37
N CYS A 16 8.84 -11.97 -15.51
CA CYS A 16 7.82 -12.12 -14.46
C CYS A 16 7.59 -13.59 -14.10
N ARG A 17 7.53 -14.50 -15.08
CA ARG A 17 7.40 -15.94 -14.82
C ARG A 17 8.62 -16.52 -14.10
N GLY A 18 9.82 -16.06 -14.45
CA GLY A 18 11.07 -16.48 -13.79
C GLY A 18 11.13 -16.08 -12.32
N ILE A 19 10.64 -14.89 -11.98
CA ILE A 19 10.67 -14.35 -10.61
C ILE A 19 9.46 -14.83 -9.80
N PHE A 20 8.25 -14.66 -10.33
CA PHE A 20 7.00 -14.78 -9.58
C PHE A 20 6.31 -16.14 -9.72
N LYS A 21 6.69 -16.96 -10.69
CA LYS A 21 6.28 -18.38 -10.83
C LYS A 21 4.76 -18.64 -10.84
N ASP A 22 4.18 -19.01 -9.70
CA ASP A 22 2.78 -19.43 -9.55
C ASP A 22 2.00 -18.34 -8.79
N GLU A 23 1.02 -17.75 -9.47
CA GLU A 23 0.23 -16.65 -8.93
C GLU A 23 -0.69 -17.00 -7.76
N SER A 24 -1.03 -18.29 -7.58
CA SER A 24 -1.85 -18.75 -6.45
C SER A 24 -1.14 -18.55 -5.11
N LYS A 25 0.19 -18.56 -5.17
CA LYS A 25 1.10 -18.37 -4.03
C LYS A 25 1.36 -16.90 -3.73
N TRP A 26 0.97 -15.97 -4.60
CA TRP A 26 1.23 -14.56 -4.34
C TRP A 26 0.43 -14.07 -3.14
N ILE A 27 1.07 -13.24 -2.33
CA ILE A 27 0.36 -12.44 -1.34
C ILE A 27 -0.58 -11.52 -2.11
N ALA A 28 -1.87 -11.73 -1.88
CA ALA A 28 -2.92 -11.05 -2.61
C ALA A 28 -2.85 -9.53 -2.38
N ALA A 29 -3.33 -8.78 -3.37
CA ALA A 29 -3.46 -7.33 -3.29
C ALA A 29 -4.67 -6.90 -2.45
N ASP A 30 -5.11 -7.73 -1.50
CA ASP A 30 -6.38 -7.57 -0.79
C ASP A 30 -6.37 -6.34 0.12
N GLY A 31 -5.17 -5.83 0.44
CA GLY A 31 -4.99 -4.64 1.27
C GLY A 31 -5.69 -4.83 2.61
N TYR A 32 -6.46 -3.82 3.01
CA TYR A 32 -7.31 -3.88 4.20
C TYR A 32 -8.76 -3.63 3.78
N PRO A 33 -9.53 -4.67 3.41
CA PRO A 33 -10.79 -4.53 2.70
C PRO A 33 -11.90 -3.83 3.50
N HIS A 34 -11.73 -3.72 4.82
CA HIS A 34 -12.69 -3.08 5.72
C HIS A 34 -12.06 -2.05 6.68
N SER A 35 -10.74 -1.85 6.66
CA SER A 35 -10.06 -0.96 7.60
C SER A 35 -9.36 0.19 6.90
N LEU A 36 -9.97 1.39 6.99
CA LEU A 36 -9.30 2.61 6.56
C LEU A 36 -8.14 2.97 7.51
N ALA A 37 -8.26 2.63 8.79
CA ALA A 37 -7.20 2.85 9.77
C ALA A 37 -5.90 2.13 9.38
N LEU A 38 -5.98 0.83 9.05
CA LEU A 38 -4.82 0.04 8.63
C LEU A 38 -4.26 0.53 7.29
N CYS A 39 -5.11 0.98 6.36
CA CYS A 39 -4.65 1.63 5.12
C CYS A 39 -3.79 2.87 5.42
N ILE A 40 -4.21 3.73 6.34
CA ILE A 40 -3.49 4.96 6.73
C ILE A 40 -2.15 4.59 7.40
N ILE A 41 -2.17 3.67 8.35
CA ILE A 41 -0.98 3.27 9.12
C ILE A 41 0.08 2.66 8.19
N ASP A 42 -0.26 1.61 7.46
CA ASP A 42 0.70 0.90 6.58
C ASP A 42 1.20 1.83 5.47
N SER A 43 0.31 2.66 4.89
CA SER A 43 0.72 3.60 3.84
C SER A 43 1.78 4.59 4.31
N ILE A 44 1.62 5.20 5.49
CA ILE A 44 2.60 6.14 6.03
C ILE A 44 3.89 5.42 6.44
N PHE A 45 3.80 4.21 7.02
CA PHE A 45 4.99 3.45 7.42
C PHE A 45 5.79 2.87 6.24
N SER A 46 5.16 2.68 5.07
CA SER A 46 5.74 2.04 3.88
C SER A 46 7.04 2.64 3.35
N THR A 47 7.31 3.92 3.62
CA THR A 47 8.51 4.62 3.13
C THR A 47 9.62 4.64 4.18
N GLY A 48 10.88 4.40 3.80
CA GLY A 48 12.01 4.53 4.74
C GLY A 48 12.02 3.56 5.93
N SER A 49 11.23 2.49 5.87
CA SER A 49 11.14 1.42 6.88
C SER A 49 11.35 0.05 6.24
N HIS A 50 11.94 -0.88 7.00
CA HIS A 50 11.97 -2.28 6.59
C HIS A 50 10.57 -2.89 6.70
N TYR A 51 10.24 -3.81 5.79
CA TYR A 51 8.91 -4.41 5.74
C TYR A 51 8.48 -5.06 7.07
N ASN A 52 9.37 -5.82 7.71
CA ASN A 52 9.10 -6.44 9.02
C ASN A 52 8.75 -5.40 10.09
N SER A 53 9.34 -4.21 10.04
CA SER A 53 8.98 -3.12 10.96
C SER A 53 7.57 -2.60 10.69
N VAL A 54 7.09 -2.61 9.45
CA VAL A 54 5.72 -2.21 9.10
C VAL A 54 4.72 -3.28 9.55
N ILE A 55 5.04 -4.56 9.35
CA ILE A 55 4.24 -5.68 9.85
C ILE A 55 4.06 -5.58 11.36
N ASN A 56 5.16 -5.34 12.09
CA ASN A 56 5.09 -5.20 13.54
C ASN A 56 4.16 -4.05 13.96
N VAL A 57 4.30 -2.87 13.34
CA VAL A 57 3.40 -1.72 13.62
C VAL A 57 1.93 -2.07 13.41
N VAL A 58 1.59 -2.75 12.32
CA VAL A 58 0.21 -3.18 12.03
C VAL A 58 -0.28 -4.20 13.05
N ASN A 59 0.57 -5.16 13.44
CA ASN A 59 0.24 -6.17 14.42
C ASN A 59 0.07 -5.59 15.83
N GLU A 60 0.90 -4.63 16.22
CA GLU A 60 0.76 -3.92 17.50
C GLU A 60 -0.53 -3.10 17.53
N TYR A 61 -0.87 -2.38 16.45
CA TYR A 61 -2.17 -1.70 16.37
C TYR A 61 -3.34 -2.68 16.51
N ARG A 62 -3.29 -3.84 15.82
CA ARG A 62 -4.29 -4.90 15.98
C ARG A 62 -4.36 -5.44 17.41
N ALA A 63 -3.22 -5.66 18.05
CA ALA A 63 -3.14 -6.15 19.42
C ALA A 63 -3.74 -5.14 20.40
N TYR A 64 -3.40 -3.86 20.26
CA TYR A 64 -3.96 -2.77 21.04
C TYR A 64 -5.48 -2.70 20.89
N ARG A 65 -6.00 -2.74 19.66
CA ARG A 65 -7.46 -2.71 19.42
C ARG A 65 -8.16 -3.91 20.03
N ARG A 66 -7.57 -5.11 19.95
CA ARG A 66 -8.11 -6.31 20.59
C ARG A 66 -8.16 -6.19 22.12
N ALA A 67 -7.13 -5.60 22.73
CA ALA A 67 -7.10 -5.35 24.18
C ALA A 67 -8.23 -4.40 24.62
N GLU A 68 -8.60 -3.45 23.76
CA GLU A 68 -9.71 -2.51 23.95
C GLU A 68 -11.08 -3.07 23.50
N ASN A 69 -11.21 -4.38 23.26
CA ASN A 69 -12.40 -5.04 22.71
C ASN A 69 -12.89 -4.43 21.38
N GLY A 70 -11.99 -3.84 20.60
CA GLY A 70 -12.22 -3.34 19.24
C GLY A 70 -11.72 -4.28 18.16
N ASP A 71 -12.00 -3.93 16.91
CA ASP A 71 -11.57 -4.66 15.72
C ASP A 71 -10.83 -3.75 14.75
N ALA A 72 -9.50 -3.82 14.76
CA ALA A 72 -8.63 -3.04 13.87
C ALA A 72 -8.92 -3.28 12.39
N ASP A 73 -9.42 -4.47 12.02
CA ASP A 73 -9.73 -4.81 10.63
C ASP A 73 -11.06 -4.19 10.15
N GLN A 74 -11.80 -3.52 11.03
CA GLN A 74 -13.01 -2.73 10.73
C GLN A 74 -12.86 -1.23 11.02
N ASP A 75 -11.73 -0.81 11.60
CA ASP A 75 -11.55 0.56 12.08
C ASP A 75 -11.51 1.59 10.94
N GLY A 76 -12.25 2.68 11.15
CA GLY A 76 -12.20 3.90 10.34
C GLY A 76 -11.33 4.98 10.97
N THR A 77 -11.46 6.22 10.46
CA THR A 77 -10.75 7.37 11.05
C THR A 77 -11.19 7.68 12.48
N LYS A 78 -12.46 7.42 12.80
CA LYS A 78 -13.01 7.67 14.14
C LYS A 78 -12.31 6.79 15.19
N GLU A 79 -12.22 5.49 14.92
CA GLU A 79 -11.62 4.51 15.82
C GLU A 79 -10.12 4.75 15.95
N LEU A 80 -9.44 5.03 14.84
CA LEU A 80 -8.04 5.42 14.84
C LEU A 80 -7.79 6.65 15.72
N LEU A 81 -8.56 7.73 15.55
CA LEU A 81 -8.42 8.94 16.37
C LEU A 81 -8.75 8.68 17.85
N ALA A 82 -9.69 7.78 18.15
CA ALA A 82 -9.97 7.38 19.52
C ALA A 82 -8.76 6.72 20.19
N THR A 83 -7.92 5.99 19.46
CA THR A 83 -6.66 5.45 20.02
C THR A 83 -5.66 6.54 20.39
N PHE A 84 -5.56 7.63 19.61
CA PHE A 84 -4.76 8.79 19.99
C PHE A 84 -5.35 9.50 21.21
N ALA A 85 -6.67 9.66 21.28
CA ALA A 85 -7.34 10.29 22.40
C ALA A 85 -7.13 9.51 23.71
N ALA A 86 -7.16 8.18 23.66
CA ALA A 86 -6.94 7.30 24.81
C ALA A 86 -5.57 7.49 25.48
N VAL A 87 -4.57 7.92 24.71
CA VAL A 87 -3.20 8.20 25.19
C VAL A 87 -2.91 9.70 25.30
N GLY A 88 -3.95 10.53 25.42
CA GLY A 88 -3.83 11.97 25.67
C GLY A 88 -3.51 12.81 24.44
N ASN A 89 -3.85 12.33 23.23
CA ASN A 89 -3.60 12.99 21.93
C ASN A 89 -2.12 13.26 21.63
N SER A 90 -1.21 12.53 22.28
CA SER A 90 0.24 12.66 22.03
C SER A 90 0.69 11.62 21.02
N ALA A 91 1.16 12.05 19.85
CA ALA A 91 1.74 11.16 18.86
C ALA A 91 2.98 10.40 19.38
N ALA A 92 3.72 11.00 20.31
CA ALA A 92 4.86 10.34 20.94
C ALA A 92 4.42 9.22 21.89
N VAL A 93 3.37 9.44 22.69
CA VAL A 93 2.85 8.39 23.59
C VAL A 93 2.14 7.31 22.79
N TRP A 94 1.40 7.68 21.74
CA TRP A 94 0.79 6.70 20.83
C TRP A 94 1.83 5.81 20.14
N ALA A 95 2.95 6.40 19.71
CA ALA A 95 4.06 5.65 19.13
C ALA A 95 4.62 4.61 20.11
N ASP A 96 4.66 4.91 21.41
CA ASP A 96 5.23 4.03 22.42
C ASP A 96 4.21 2.97 22.89
N GLU A 97 2.97 3.38 23.17
CA GLU A 97 1.95 2.54 23.84
C GLU A 97 1.05 1.76 22.87
N VAL A 98 0.94 2.18 21.59
CA VAL A 98 0.00 1.58 20.63
C VAL A 98 0.70 0.77 19.54
N VAL A 99 1.85 1.23 19.05
CA VAL A 99 2.54 0.59 17.91
C VAL A 99 4.02 0.27 18.14
N ASP A 100 4.55 0.56 19.32
CA ASP A 100 5.96 0.40 19.70
C ASP A 100 6.95 0.84 18.61
N ASN A 101 6.73 2.03 18.04
CA ASN A 101 7.51 2.53 16.92
C ASN A 101 7.60 4.06 16.83
N ARG A 102 8.78 4.60 17.16
CA ARG A 102 9.11 6.03 17.09
C ARG A 102 9.79 6.46 15.79
N LYS A 103 9.48 5.83 14.65
CA LYS A 103 10.13 6.19 13.38
C LYS A 103 9.86 7.66 13.02
N PRO A 104 10.90 8.48 12.75
CA PRO A 104 10.71 9.81 12.20
C PRO A 104 10.25 9.72 10.74
N ALA A 105 9.47 10.69 10.30
CA ALA A 105 8.96 10.71 8.93
C ALA A 105 10.04 11.02 7.87
N HIS A 106 11.11 11.70 8.26
CA HIS A 106 12.28 11.94 7.42
C HIS A 106 13.57 12.05 8.25
N THR A 107 14.73 12.03 7.59
CA THR A 107 16.05 11.96 8.24
C THR A 107 16.59 13.29 8.77
N LYS A 108 15.96 14.44 8.47
CA LYS A 108 16.39 15.75 8.98
C LYS A 108 16.18 15.86 10.49
N LYS A 109 17.02 16.68 11.15
CA LYS A 109 16.90 16.97 12.58
C LYS A 109 15.50 17.52 12.91
N ASN A 110 14.95 17.10 14.05
CA ASN A 110 13.62 17.48 14.55
C ASN A 110 12.45 17.07 13.62
N ALA A 111 12.60 16.00 12.86
CA ALA A 111 11.51 15.44 12.08
C ALA A 111 10.33 15.04 12.99
N PRO A 112 9.08 15.28 12.57
CA PRO A 112 7.93 14.70 13.26
C PRO A 112 7.98 13.16 13.18
N LEU A 113 7.33 12.49 14.14
CA LEU A 113 7.14 11.05 14.09
C LEU A 113 6.12 10.69 13.01
N LYS A 114 6.23 9.50 12.43
CA LYS A 114 5.19 8.96 11.55
C LYS A 114 3.83 8.87 12.24
N ALA A 115 3.81 8.61 13.55
CA ALA A 115 2.60 8.66 14.36
C ALA A 115 1.88 10.02 14.27
N GLU A 116 2.63 11.13 14.17
CA GLU A 116 2.05 12.46 14.02
C GLU A 116 1.44 12.65 12.62
N GLU A 117 2.09 12.12 11.58
CA GLU A 117 1.53 12.11 10.23
C GLU A 117 0.27 11.24 10.12
N ILE A 118 0.22 10.10 10.82
CA ILE A 118 -0.96 9.23 10.91
C ILE A 118 -2.13 9.97 11.56
N ARG A 119 -1.89 10.63 12.70
CA ARG A 119 -2.90 11.43 13.40
C ARG A 119 -3.46 12.51 12.48
N GLN A 120 -2.60 13.32 11.86
CA GLN A 120 -3.03 14.39 10.96
C GLN A 120 -3.75 13.86 9.72
N ALA A 121 -3.32 12.74 9.15
CA ALA A 121 -4.01 12.09 8.03
C ALA A 121 -5.43 11.68 8.45
N ALA A 122 -5.57 11.00 9.58
CA ALA A 122 -6.86 10.56 10.09
C ALA A 122 -7.80 11.75 10.38
N GLU A 123 -7.31 12.83 10.97
CA GLU A 123 -8.06 14.07 11.21
C GLU A 123 -8.60 14.68 9.90
N ARG A 124 -7.71 14.92 8.93
CA ARG A 124 -8.09 15.54 7.64
C ARG A 124 -9.07 14.67 6.86
N LEU A 125 -8.88 13.35 6.85
CA LEU A 125 -9.82 12.42 6.20
C LEU A 125 -11.17 12.43 6.93
N HIS A 126 -11.17 12.45 8.26
CA HIS A 126 -12.40 12.52 9.06
C HIS A 126 -13.20 13.81 8.78
N GLU A 127 -12.52 14.96 8.72
CA GLU A 127 -13.10 16.27 8.41
C GLU A 127 -13.70 16.34 6.99
N LEU A 128 -13.08 15.65 6.03
CA LEU A 128 -13.59 15.51 4.67
C LEU A 128 -14.69 14.44 4.53
N ASN A 129 -15.11 13.81 5.63
CA ASN A 129 -16.07 12.69 5.68
C ASN A 129 -15.60 11.40 4.98
N TYR A 130 -14.30 11.23 4.81
CA TYR A 130 -13.70 9.94 4.45
C TYR A 130 -13.46 9.12 5.72
N ARG A 131 -14.53 8.59 6.32
CA ARG A 131 -14.47 7.94 7.64
C ARG A 131 -14.19 6.44 7.55
N THR A 132 -14.64 5.83 6.48
CA THR A 132 -14.53 4.39 6.20
C THR A 132 -13.94 4.18 4.81
N ARG A 133 -13.49 2.96 4.53
CA ARG A 133 -13.09 2.57 3.17
C ARG A 133 -14.24 2.77 2.19
N ASP A 134 -15.48 2.47 2.58
CA ASP A 134 -16.65 2.62 1.73
C ASP A 134 -16.91 4.09 1.35
N ASP A 135 -16.59 5.05 2.23
CA ASP A 135 -16.64 6.48 1.89
C ASP A 135 -15.67 6.80 0.75
N LEU A 136 -14.46 6.23 0.78
CA LEU A 136 -13.51 6.39 -0.32
C LEU A 136 -14.06 5.80 -1.61
N HIS A 137 -14.66 4.60 -1.56
CA HIS A 137 -15.18 3.92 -2.75
C HIS A 137 -16.35 4.69 -3.38
N ARG A 138 -17.25 5.23 -2.56
CA ARG A 138 -18.31 6.12 -3.05
C ARG A 138 -17.75 7.37 -3.72
N ALA A 139 -16.80 8.04 -3.07
CA ALA A 139 -16.21 9.26 -3.64
C ALA A 139 -15.38 8.99 -4.90
N TYR A 140 -14.74 7.82 -5.00
CA TYR A 140 -13.97 7.44 -6.19
C TYR A 140 -14.86 7.28 -7.42
N ALA A 141 -16.12 6.86 -7.24
CA ALA A 141 -17.09 6.77 -8.32
C ALA A 141 -17.45 8.15 -8.91
N GLU A 142 -17.25 9.22 -8.15
CA GLU A 142 -17.47 10.62 -8.57
C GLU A 142 -16.19 11.30 -9.05
N ASP A 143 -15.04 10.95 -8.44
CA ASP A 143 -13.71 11.47 -8.76
C ASP A 143 -12.66 10.37 -8.59
N GLU A 144 -12.24 9.75 -9.70
CA GLU A 144 -11.25 8.67 -9.74
C GLU A 144 -9.86 9.09 -9.22
N HIS A 145 -9.61 10.39 -9.05
CA HIS A 145 -8.38 10.90 -8.48
C HIS A 145 -8.49 11.23 -7.00
N LEU A 146 -9.71 11.17 -6.44
CA LEU A 146 -10.04 11.64 -5.08
C LEU A 146 -9.31 12.95 -4.77
N THR A 147 -9.44 13.93 -5.67
CA THR A 147 -8.61 15.14 -5.76
C THR A 147 -8.53 15.88 -4.43
N LYS A 148 -9.65 15.98 -3.71
CA LYS A 148 -9.70 16.58 -2.37
C LYS A 148 -8.83 15.82 -1.36
N LEU A 149 -8.96 14.48 -1.32
CA LEU A 149 -8.15 13.61 -0.46
C LEU A 149 -6.68 13.72 -0.83
N LYS A 150 -6.37 13.63 -2.13
CA LYS A 150 -5.00 13.75 -2.64
C LYS A 150 -4.34 15.04 -2.20
N ASN A 151 -5.02 16.17 -2.36
CA ASN A 151 -4.45 17.48 -1.98
C ASN A 151 -4.14 17.54 -0.48
N VAL A 152 -5.09 17.15 0.38
CA VAL A 152 -4.84 17.17 1.83
C VAL A 152 -3.77 16.19 2.28
N TRP A 153 -3.63 15.06 1.58
CA TRP A 153 -2.59 14.08 1.84
C TRP A 153 -1.21 14.59 1.45
N LEU A 154 -1.08 15.21 0.27
CA LEU A 154 0.19 15.79 -0.20
C LEU A 154 0.68 16.96 0.68
N ASP A 155 -0.24 17.65 1.34
CA ASP A 155 0.04 18.72 2.29
C ASP A 155 0.52 18.22 3.66
N LEU A 156 0.45 16.92 3.93
CA LEU A 156 1.05 16.36 5.14
C LEU A 156 2.58 16.46 5.07
N PRO A 157 3.26 16.61 6.22
CA PRO A 157 4.72 16.51 6.27
C PRO A 157 5.18 15.23 5.56
N SER A 158 6.31 15.30 4.85
CA SER A 158 6.95 14.16 4.17
C SER A 158 6.11 13.43 3.08
N GLN A 159 4.86 13.82 2.81
CA GLN A 159 3.96 13.11 1.89
C GLN A 159 3.83 13.74 0.50
N ARG A 160 4.51 14.87 0.25
CA ARG A 160 4.45 15.65 -1.01
C ARG A 160 4.71 14.86 -2.30
N SER A 161 5.39 13.72 -2.22
CA SER A 161 5.68 12.89 -3.39
C SER A 161 4.46 12.12 -3.91
N GLY A 162 3.42 11.93 -3.08
CA GLY A 162 2.24 11.14 -3.42
C GLY A 162 2.44 9.61 -3.40
N VAL A 163 3.63 9.12 -3.07
CA VAL A 163 3.91 7.67 -3.03
C VAL A 163 3.01 6.96 -2.01
N THR A 164 2.92 7.51 -0.81
CA THR A 164 2.07 6.95 0.26
C THR A 164 0.58 7.12 -0.03
N TYR A 165 0.18 8.18 -0.75
CA TYR A 165 -1.19 8.36 -1.22
C TYR A 165 -1.59 7.25 -2.20
N ASN A 166 -0.75 6.99 -3.21
CA ASN A 166 -1.01 5.91 -4.15
C ASN A 166 -1.09 4.55 -3.44
N TYR A 167 -0.22 4.34 -2.45
CA TYR A 167 -0.24 3.11 -1.67
C TYR A 167 -1.45 3.00 -0.74
N LEU A 168 -1.93 4.10 -0.16
CA LEU A 168 -3.23 4.15 0.53
C LEU A 168 -4.35 3.65 -0.40
N LEU A 169 -4.36 4.10 -1.66
CA LEU A 169 -5.38 3.67 -2.61
C LEU A 169 -5.31 2.16 -2.91
N ILE A 170 -4.11 1.63 -3.11
CA ILE A 170 -3.89 0.19 -3.31
C ILE A 170 -4.40 -0.60 -2.10
N LEU A 171 -4.03 -0.18 -0.88
CA LEU A 171 -4.46 -0.80 0.38
C LEU A 171 -5.97 -0.71 0.60
N ALA A 172 -6.60 0.38 0.18
CA ALA A 172 -8.05 0.56 0.21
C ALA A 172 -8.77 -0.18 -0.93
N GLY A 173 -8.03 -0.94 -1.76
CA GLY A 173 -8.56 -1.80 -2.80
C GLY A 173 -8.90 -1.09 -4.11
N PHE A 174 -8.42 0.13 -4.33
CA PHE A 174 -8.60 0.85 -5.59
C PHE A 174 -7.75 0.26 -6.72
N GLN A 175 -8.35 0.24 -7.90
CA GLN A 175 -7.80 -0.30 -9.13
C GLN A 175 -6.87 0.73 -9.78
N SER A 176 -5.77 1.09 -9.12
CA SER A 176 -4.74 1.92 -9.78
C SER A 176 -3.92 1.03 -10.71
N VAL A 177 -4.32 0.91 -11.98
CA VAL A 177 -3.51 0.30 -13.06
C VAL A 177 -2.42 1.26 -13.56
N LYS A 178 -2.17 2.38 -12.85
CA LYS A 178 -1.02 3.24 -13.14
C LYS A 178 0.21 2.67 -12.43
N PRO A 179 1.17 2.09 -13.17
CA PRO A 179 2.36 1.54 -12.57
C PRO A 179 3.12 2.67 -11.90
N ASP A 180 3.42 2.50 -10.61
CA ASP A 180 4.14 3.53 -9.87
C ASP A 180 5.60 3.65 -10.34
N ARG A 181 6.36 4.59 -9.77
CA ARG A 181 7.77 4.77 -10.14
C ARG A 181 8.63 3.51 -9.95
N MET A 182 8.27 2.60 -9.04
CA MET A 182 8.97 1.34 -8.81
C MET A 182 8.64 0.30 -9.87
N VAL A 183 7.38 0.17 -10.27
CA VAL A 183 6.99 -0.72 -11.36
C VAL A 183 7.52 -0.19 -12.71
N ILE A 184 7.43 1.12 -12.96
CA ILE A 184 8.08 1.78 -14.12
C ILE A 184 9.58 1.51 -14.14
N ARG A 185 10.24 1.55 -12.98
CA ARG A 185 11.67 1.24 -12.86
C ARG A 185 11.96 -0.21 -13.20
N PHE A 186 11.16 -1.14 -12.67
CA PHE A 186 11.29 -2.57 -12.98
C PHE A 186 11.13 -2.84 -14.48
N ILE A 187 10.16 -2.22 -15.13
CA ILE A 187 9.98 -2.32 -16.58
C ILE A 187 11.26 -1.84 -17.31
N LYS A 188 11.79 -0.68 -16.95
CA LYS A 188 13.01 -0.11 -17.56
C LYS A 188 14.27 -0.95 -17.32
N GLU A 189 14.35 -1.64 -16.20
CA GLU A 189 15.50 -2.51 -15.86
C GLU A 189 15.44 -3.85 -16.61
N ASN A 190 14.27 -4.28 -17.07
CA ASN A 190 14.06 -5.61 -17.65
C ASN A 190 13.68 -5.60 -19.14
N VAL A 191 13.34 -4.43 -19.69
CA VAL A 191 12.95 -4.24 -21.08
C VAL A 191 13.78 -3.12 -21.71
N GLU A 192 14.36 -3.40 -22.87
CA GLU A 192 15.04 -2.38 -23.67
C GLU A 192 14.00 -1.64 -24.51
N LEU A 193 13.93 -0.32 -24.36
CA LEU A 193 12.89 0.50 -24.99
C LEU A 193 13.40 1.27 -26.23
N GLU A 194 14.57 0.92 -26.79
CA GLU A 194 15.16 1.55 -27.98
C GLU A 194 15.05 3.10 -28.03
N ASN A 195 15.43 3.76 -26.93
CA ASN A 195 15.36 5.23 -26.74
C ASN A 195 13.94 5.84 -26.61
N ARG A 196 12.89 5.02 -26.54
CA ARG A 196 11.53 5.48 -26.24
C ARG A 196 11.43 5.87 -24.77
N ARG A 197 10.86 7.05 -24.51
CA ARG A 197 10.54 7.49 -23.15
C ARG A 197 9.28 6.76 -22.71
N LEU A 198 9.39 5.87 -21.72
CA LEU A 198 8.24 5.22 -21.11
C LEU A 198 7.34 6.24 -20.41
N SER A 199 6.14 6.47 -20.94
CA SER A 199 5.09 7.21 -20.24
C SER A 199 4.40 6.34 -19.17
N GLU A 200 3.54 6.94 -18.36
CA GLU A 200 2.67 6.17 -17.45
C GLU A 200 1.68 5.31 -18.23
N GLU A 201 1.14 5.79 -19.35
CA GLU A 201 0.24 5.01 -20.20
C GLU A 201 0.95 3.84 -20.87
N ASP A 202 2.19 4.04 -21.34
CA ASP A 202 3.00 2.97 -21.92
C ASP A 202 3.28 1.86 -20.90
N ALA A 203 3.62 2.24 -19.67
CA ALA A 203 3.84 1.30 -18.58
C ALA A 203 2.57 0.50 -18.27
N ALA A 204 1.41 1.17 -18.20
CA ALA A 204 0.13 0.53 -17.96
C ALA A 204 -0.22 -0.47 -19.08
N ALA A 205 0.02 -0.09 -20.34
CA ALA A 205 -0.19 -0.95 -21.50
C ALA A 205 0.71 -2.21 -21.45
N LEU A 206 1.98 -2.05 -21.06
CA LEU A 206 2.91 -3.18 -20.89
C LEU A 206 2.45 -4.14 -19.78
N ILE A 207 2.07 -3.62 -18.61
CA ILE A 207 1.56 -4.46 -17.52
C ILE A 207 0.30 -5.22 -17.94
N LYS A 208 -0.60 -4.56 -18.68
CA LYS A 208 -1.79 -5.21 -19.23
C LYS A 208 -1.43 -6.33 -20.21
N GLY A 209 -0.52 -6.08 -21.15
CA GLY A 209 -0.06 -7.10 -22.10
C GLY A 209 0.60 -8.30 -21.41
N VAL A 210 1.40 -8.06 -20.36
CA VAL A 210 1.98 -9.16 -19.57
C VAL A 210 0.91 -9.95 -18.85
N ALA A 211 -0.09 -9.30 -18.25
CA ALA A 211 -1.18 -9.96 -17.54
C ALA A 211 -2.08 -10.80 -18.48
N GLU A 212 -2.18 -10.43 -19.75
CA GLU A 212 -2.85 -11.24 -20.78
C GLU A 212 -2.01 -12.48 -21.14
N LEU A 213 -0.69 -12.33 -21.30
CA LEU A 213 0.22 -13.43 -21.64
C LEU A 213 0.53 -14.36 -20.46
N TYR A 214 0.47 -13.84 -19.24
CA TYR A 214 0.61 -14.56 -17.99
C TYR A 214 -0.71 -14.40 -17.25
N PRO A 215 -1.69 -15.30 -17.46
CA PRO A 215 -3.11 -15.06 -17.18
C PRO A 215 -3.38 -14.78 -15.69
N THR A 216 -3.17 -13.53 -15.31
CA THR A 216 -3.40 -12.91 -14.01
C THR A 216 -4.16 -11.62 -14.24
N GLU A 217 -4.71 -11.03 -13.18
CA GLU A 217 -5.18 -9.65 -13.25
C GLU A 217 -3.98 -8.67 -13.31
N PRO A 218 -4.03 -7.63 -14.16
CA PRO A 218 -3.00 -6.58 -14.20
C PRO A 218 -2.68 -5.99 -12.83
N ARG A 219 -3.68 -5.87 -11.95
CA ARG A 219 -3.52 -5.42 -10.56
C ARG A 219 -2.66 -6.36 -9.72
N ARG A 220 -2.91 -7.66 -9.82
CA ARG A 220 -2.13 -8.68 -9.09
C ARG A 220 -0.68 -8.66 -9.56
N LEU A 221 -0.47 -8.48 -10.86
CA LEU A 221 0.85 -8.35 -11.45
C LEU A 221 1.58 -7.07 -11.02
N ASP A 222 0.91 -5.92 -11.09
CA ASP A 222 1.46 -4.64 -10.63
C ASP A 222 1.87 -4.72 -9.15
N HIS A 223 0.97 -5.24 -8.31
CA HIS A 223 1.21 -5.41 -6.88
C HIS A 223 2.37 -6.38 -6.60
N VAL A 224 2.46 -7.52 -7.30
CA VAL A 224 3.54 -8.48 -7.05
C VAL A 224 4.91 -7.94 -7.48
N ILE A 225 4.96 -7.20 -8.60
CA ILE A 225 6.17 -6.48 -9.04
C ILE A 225 6.55 -5.44 -7.99
N TRP A 226 5.59 -4.65 -7.52
CA TRP A 226 5.82 -3.66 -6.48
C TRP A 226 6.37 -4.28 -5.19
N ARG A 227 5.78 -5.38 -4.71
CA ARG A 227 6.26 -6.10 -3.52
C ARG A 227 7.71 -6.54 -3.70
N HIS A 228 8.04 -7.09 -4.87
CA HIS A 228 9.41 -7.49 -5.18
C HIS A 228 10.40 -6.32 -5.18
N VAL A 229 10.08 -5.23 -5.89
CA VAL A 229 10.98 -4.06 -6.01
C VAL A 229 11.12 -3.33 -4.67
N SER A 230 10.08 -3.33 -3.83
CA SER A 230 10.10 -2.75 -2.48
C SER A 230 10.71 -3.69 -1.41
N GLY A 231 11.16 -4.89 -1.79
CA GLY A 231 11.79 -5.85 -0.88
C GLY A 231 10.81 -6.53 0.10
N ARG A 232 9.53 -6.59 -0.25
CA ARG A 232 8.49 -7.29 0.51
C ARG A 232 8.35 -8.74 0.05
N GLU A 233 7.90 -9.60 0.95
CA GLU A 233 7.64 -11.00 0.62
C GLU A 233 6.64 -11.10 -0.51
N VAL A 234 6.93 -11.89 -1.53
CA VAL A 234 6.04 -12.06 -2.69
C VAL A 234 5.07 -13.21 -2.46
N PHE A 235 5.50 -14.24 -1.75
CA PHE A 235 4.81 -15.50 -1.61
C PHE A 235 4.20 -15.64 -0.21
N LYS A 236 3.01 -16.24 -0.11
CA LYS A 236 2.44 -16.70 1.16
C LYS A 236 3.41 -17.68 1.82
N GLU A 237 3.63 -17.59 3.13
CA GLU A 237 4.26 -18.67 3.88
C GLU A 237 3.42 -19.95 3.68
N GLU A 238 4.08 -21.08 3.44
CA GLU A 238 3.38 -22.37 3.44
C GLU A 238 2.81 -22.56 4.86
N GLU A 239 1.49 -22.50 5.02
CA GLU A 239 0.85 -23.03 6.21
C GLU A 239 1.29 -24.49 6.32
N VAL A 240 2.23 -24.76 7.23
CA VAL A 240 2.48 -26.12 7.69
C VAL A 240 1.22 -26.51 8.44
N LEU A 241 0.24 -27.04 7.69
CA LEU A 241 -0.90 -27.75 8.24
C LEU A 241 -0.32 -28.86 9.11
N ALA A 242 -0.33 -28.62 10.41
CA ALA A 242 -0.12 -29.63 11.41
C ALA A 242 -1.26 -30.65 11.24
N GLN A 243 -1.03 -31.62 10.36
CA GLN A 243 -1.68 -32.91 10.39
C GLN A 243 -1.17 -33.65 11.64
N ASN A 244 -1.55 -33.16 12.82
CA ASN A 244 -1.57 -34.02 14.01
C ASN A 244 -2.81 -34.89 13.91
N ILE A 245 -2.61 -35.92 13.09
CA ILE A 245 -3.36 -37.17 13.05
C ILE A 245 -3.70 -37.60 14.47
N GLN A 246 -4.99 -37.87 14.69
CA GLN A 246 -5.48 -38.72 15.76
C GLN A 246 -4.58 -39.95 15.93
N ARG A 247 -3.83 -40.00 17.04
CA ARG A 247 -3.44 -41.25 17.70
C ARG A 247 -3.39 -41.04 19.20
#